data_AF-T0ZHC9-F1
#
_entry.id   AF-T0ZHC9-F1
#
_cell.length_a   1.000
_cell.length_b   1.000
_cell.length_c   1.000
_cell.angle_alpha   90.00
_cell.angle_beta   90.00
_cell.angle_gamma   90.00
#
_symmetry.space_group_name_H-M   'P 1'
#
loop_
_entity.id
_entity.type
_entity.pdbx_description
1 polymer ?
#
loop_
_entity_poly.entity_id
_entity_poly.type
_entity_poly.pdbx_seq_one_letter_code
_entity_poly.pdbx_strand_id
1 'polypeptide(L)'
;MSRILRFGLTLVVALAGLAHARVGYAQLLPGTPPALAAKLGHPVAPALMQQLERASVAGLRSTQRPAASYIKAIQGPNLGKPPVLLYIGADYCPYCAAQRWGLALTLLRFGQLSGVRYMLSSADDVFANTATFTFQFAHFNSPY
;
A
#
# COMPACT_ATOMS: atom_id res chain seq x y z
N MET A 1 -8.42 24.38 46.32
CA MET A 1 -8.94 24.55 44.94
C MET A 1 -7.86 24.58 43.83
N SER A 2 -6.62 24.10 44.05
CA SER A 2 -5.52 24.25 43.06
C SER A 2 -5.11 22.97 42.31
N ARG A 3 -5.51 21.78 42.77
CA ARG A 3 -5.06 20.50 42.18
C ARG A 3 -5.90 20.02 40.99
N ILE A 4 -7.21 20.26 40.99
CA ILE A 4 -8.14 19.81 39.93
C ILE A 4 -7.88 20.56 38.61
N LEU A 5 -7.53 21.86 38.69
CA LEU A 5 -7.23 22.69 37.53
C LEU A 5 -5.95 22.24 36.80
N ARG A 6 -4.96 21.73 37.55
CA ARG A 6 -3.69 21.24 37.00
C ARG A 6 -3.87 19.94 36.21
N PHE A 7 -4.71 19.02 36.69
CA PHE A 7 -5.03 17.78 35.97
C PHE A 7 -5.85 18.03 34.69
N GLY A 8 -6.80 18.97 34.73
CA GLY A 8 -7.58 19.37 33.56
C GLY A 8 -6.71 19.96 32.44
N LEU A 9 -5.75 20.82 32.80
CA LEU A 9 -4.83 21.43 31.83
C LEU A 9 -3.89 20.41 31.18
N THR A 10 -3.35 19.45 31.95
CA THR A 10 -2.49 18.39 31.40
C THR A 10 -3.23 17.45 30.45
N LEU A 11 -4.51 17.14 30.73
CA LEU A 11 -5.30 16.27 29.86
C LEU A 11 -5.62 16.96 28.52
N VAL A 12 -5.94 18.26 28.55
CA VAL A 12 -6.21 19.05 27.33
C VAL A 12 -4.95 19.20 26.47
N VAL A 13 -3.78 19.43 27.09
CA VAL A 13 -2.51 19.52 26.35
C VAL A 13 -2.10 18.17 25.73
N ALA A 14 -2.33 17.05 26.42
CA ALA A 14 -2.06 15.72 25.87
C ALA A 14 -2.98 15.38 24.68
N LEU A 15 -4.26 15.72 24.75
CA LEU A 15 -5.21 15.54 23.65
C LEU A 15 -4.93 16.48 22.47
N ALA A 16 -4.54 17.73 22.73
CA ALA A 16 -4.12 18.68 21.70
C ALA A 16 -2.81 18.24 21.02
N GLY A 17 -1.86 17.70 21.77
CA GLY A 17 -0.61 17.15 21.22
C GLY A 17 -0.82 15.96 20.28
N LEU A 18 -1.77 15.07 20.61
CA LEU A 18 -2.14 13.95 19.74
C LEU A 18 -2.91 14.41 18.49
N ALA A 19 -3.73 15.45 18.59
CA ALA A 19 -4.40 16.06 17.44
C ALA A 19 -3.39 16.77 16.51
N HIS A 20 -2.41 17.49 17.07
CA HIS A 20 -1.36 18.14 16.29
C HIS A 20 -0.36 17.18 15.65
N ALA A 21 -0.11 16.01 16.25
CA ALA A 21 0.71 14.97 15.61
C ALA A 21 0.06 14.41 14.33
N ARG A 22 -1.28 14.29 14.29
CA ARG A 22 -2.01 13.87 13.08
C ARG A 22 -2.08 14.98 12.02
N VAL A 23 -2.18 16.23 12.45
CA VAL A 23 -2.18 17.39 11.55
C VAL A 23 -0.79 17.63 10.94
N GLY A 24 0.29 17.43 11.72
CA GLY A 24 1.66 17.60 11.25
C GLY A 24 2.07 16.60 10.14
N TYR A 25 1.62 15.35 10.22
CA TYR A 25 1.89 14.37 9.14
C TYR A 25 1.16 14.71 7.82
N ALA A 26 -0.05 15.26 7.91
CA ALA A 26 -0.82 15.66 6.73
C ALA A 26 -0.26 16.91 6.03
N GLN A 27 0.44 17.77 6.78
CA GLN A 27 1.04 19.00 6.26
C GLN A 27 2.42 18.78 5.58
N LEU A 28 3.03 17.60 5.74
CA LEU A 28 4.32 17.25 5.14
C LEU A 28 4.22 16.68 3.71
N LEU A 29 3.03 16.70 3.09
CA LEU A 29 2.81 16.19 1.74
C LEU A 29 2.34 17.31 0.79
N PRO A 30 3.26 18.15 0.28
CA PRO A 30 2.93 19.08 -0.79
C PRO A 30 2.31 18.32 -1.97
N GLY A 31 1.10 18.71 -2.39
CA GLY A 31 0.47 18.17 -3.60
C GLY A 31 -0.30 16.85 -3.45
N THR A 32 -0.36 16.21 -2.27
CA THR A 32 -1.26 15.06 -2.06
C THR A 32 -2.71 15.54 -1.86
N PRO A 33 -3.69 15.04 -2.64
CA PRO A 33 -5.10 15.36 -2.40
C PRO A 33 -5.56 14.95 -0.98
N PRO A 34 -6.30 15.80 -0.24
CA PRO A 34 -6.67 15.55 1.16
C PRO A 34 -7.41 14.22 1.39
N ALA A 35 -8.25 13.82 0.44
CA ALA A 35 -8.99 12.56 0.50
C ALA A 35 -8.07 11.32 0.45
N LEU A 36 -6.93 11.41 -0.24
CA LEU A 36 -5.91 10.35 -0.30
C LEU A 36 -5.04 10.38 0.96
N ALA A 37 -4.64 11.57 1.40
CA ALA A 37 -3.86 11.74 2.63
C ALA A 37 -4.57 11.10 3.84
N ALA A 38 -5.89 11.27 3.95
CA ALA A 38 -6.69 10.69 5.03
C ALA A 38 -6.69 9.15 5.08
N LYS A 39 -6.32 8.47 3.99
CA LYS A 39 -6.24 7.01 3.93
C LYS A 39 -4.83 6.47 4.17
N LEU A 40 -3.81 7.31 4.08
CA LEU A 40 -2.41 6.88 4.15
C LEU A 40 -2.12 6.10 5.43
N GLY A 41 -1.47 4.94 5.26
CA GLY A 41 -1.19 4.06 6.38
C GLY A 41 -2.45 3.49 7.03
N HIS A 42 -3.66 3.62 6.49
CA HIS A 42 -4.79 2.84 6.99
C HIS A 42 -4.85 1.49 6.24
N PRO A 43 -5.34 0.41 6.91
CA PRO A 43 -5.58 -0.85 6.24
C PRO A 43 -6.44 -0.67 5.00
N VAL A 44 -6.11 -1.40 3.93
CA VAL A 44 -6.94 -1.40 2.73
C VAL A 44 -8.32 -1.95 3.08
N ALA A 45 -9.38 -1.27 2.64
CA ALA A 45 -10.74 -1.67 2.95
C ALA A 45 -11.03 -3.11 2.45
N PRO A 46 -11.71 -3.97 3.26
CA PRO A 46 -12.02 -5.34 2.85
C PRO A 46 -12.76 -5.44 1.52
N ALA A 47 -13.67 -4.49 1.26
CA ALA A 47 -14.39 -4.41 -0.01
C ALA A 47 -13.44 -4.25 -1.22
N LEU A 48 -12.39 -3.43 -1.09
CA LEU A 48 -11.39 -3.26 -2.15
C LEU A 48 -10.54 -4.52 -2.30
N MET A 49 -10.12 -5.15 -1.20
CA MET A 49 -9.39 -6.42 -1.26
C MET A 49 -10.21 -7.51 -2.00
N GLN A 50 -11.50 -7.61 -1.71
CA GLN A 50 -12.41 -8.54 -2.39
C GLN A 50 -12.58 -8.20 -3.88
N GLN A 51 -12.66 -6.92 -4.23
CA GLN A 51 -12.71 -6.50 -5.64
C GLN A 51 -11.43 -6.89 -6.38
N LEU A 52 -10.26 -6.74 -5.75
CA LEU A 52 -8.98 -7.12 -6.34
C LEU A 52 -8.84 -8.62 -6.53
N GLU A 53 -9.30 -9.41 -5.57
CA GLU A 53 -9.32 -10.87 -5.69
C GLU A 53 -10.18 -11.31 -6.88
N ARG A 54 -11.40 -10.77 -7.00
CA ARG A 54 -12.28 -11.02 -8.15
C ARG A 54 -11.65 -10.59 -9.47
N ALA A 55 -11.03 -9.41 -9.51
CA ALA A 55 -10.34 -8.90 -10.70
C ALA A 55 -9.15 -9.80 -11.07
N SER A 56 -8.41 -10.29 -10.08
CA SER A 56 -7.32 -11.23 -10.30
C SER A 56 -7.80 -12.52 -10.94
N VAL A 57 -8.87 -13.13 -10.42
CA VAL A 57 -9.42 -14.35 -11.03
C VAL A 57 -9.99 -14.08 -12.43
N ALA A 58 -10.72 -12.98 -12.63
CA ALA A 58 -11.28 -12.61 -13.92
C ALA A 58 -10.20 -12.39 -14.99
N GLY A 59 -9.04 -11.83 -14.61
CA GLY A 59 -7.92 -11.60 -15.50
C GLY A 59 -7.36 -12.87 -16.18
N LEU A 60 -7.58 -14.06 -15.62
CA LEU A 60 -7.19 -15.33 -16.25
C LEU A 60 -7.96 -15.64 -17.53
N ARG A 61 -9.13 -15.02 -17.72
CA ARG A 61 -9.95 -15.17 -18.92
C ARG A 61 -9.58 -14.16 -20.01
N SER A 62 -8.69 -13.20 -19.70
CA SER A 62 -8.26 -12.21 -20.67
C SER A 62 -7.34 -12.85 -21.70
N THR A 63 -7.77 -12.86 -22.96
CA THR A 63 -6.95 -13.25 -24.11
C THR A 63 -6.25 -12.05 -24.75
N GLN A 64 -6.54 -10.84 -24.29
CA GLN A 64 -5.96 -9.62 -24.83
C GLN A 64 -4.49 -9.53 -24.45
N ARG A 65 -3.61 -9.52 -25.46
CA ARG A 65 -2.19 -9.28 -25.25
C ARG A 65 -1.97 -7.81 -24.90
N PRO A 66 -1.15 -7.48 -23.89
CA PRO A 66 -0.81 -6.11 -23.61
C PRO A 66 -0.04 -5.51 -24.80
N ALA A 67 -0.35 -4.26 -25.15
CA ALA A 67 0.29 -3.57 -26.27
C ALA A 67 1.81 -3.40 -26.09
N ALA A 68 2.27 -3.38 -24.83
CA ALA A 68 3.67 -3.41 -24.46
C ALA A 68 3.86 -4.26 -23.18
N SER A 69 4.97 -4.99 -23.10
CA SER A 69 5.41 -5.67 -21.88
C SER A 69 6.85 -5.25 -21.56
N TYR A 70 7.05 -4.73 -20.36
CA TYR A 70 8.38 -4.43 -19.82
C TYR A 70 8.98 -5.60 -19.04
N ILE A 71 8.26 -6.73 -18.97
CA ILE A 71 8.74 -7.96 -18.33
C ILE A 71 9.65 -8.68 -19.33
N LYS A 72 10.94 -8.72 -19.01
CA LYS A 72 11.93 -9.50 -19.74
C LYS A 72 12.17 -10.81 -19.00
N ALA A 73 11.94 -11.93 -19.67
CA ALA A 73 12.30 -13.23 -19.13
C ALA A 73 13.83 -13.30 -18.94
N ILE A 74 14.26 -13.68 -17.74
CA ILE A 74 15.66 -13.97 -17.43
C ILE A 74 15.87 -15.47 -17.64
N GLN A 75 16.95 -15.84 -18.33
CA GLN A 75 17.37 -17.23 -18.44
C GLN A 75 18.12 -17.60 -17.18
N GLY A 76 17.67 -18.64 -16.48
CA GLY A 76 18.27 -19.10 -15.23
C GLY A 76 17.79 -20.50 -14.87
N PRO A 77 18.43 -21.15 -13.88
CA PRO A 77 17.99 -22.45 -13.39
C PRO A 77 16.57 -22.36 -12.83
N ASN A 78 15.80 -23.43 -13.00
CA ASN A 78 14.47 -23.51 -12.41
C ASN A 78 14.60 -23.44 -10.87
N LEU A 79 13.94 -22.47 -10.24
CA LEU A 79 13.98 -22.26 -8.79
C LEU A 79 13.21 -23.34 -8.00
N GLY A 80 12.61 -24.32 -8.68
CA GLY A 80 11.92 -25.43 -8.05
C GLY A 80 10.47 -25.11 -7.68
N LYS A 81 9.88 -25.98 -6.86
CA LYS A 81 8.54 -25.81 -6.28
C LYS A 81 8.68 -25.67 -4.75
N PRO A 82 7.91 -24.76 -4.09
CA PRO A 82 6.97 -23.82 -4.70
C PRO A 82 7.70 -22.70 -5.49
N PRO A 83 7.03 -22.07 -6.46
CA PRO A 83 7.62 -20.95 -7.20
C PRO A 83 8.00 -19.81 -6.26
N VAL A 84 9.20 -19.25 -6.43
CA VAL A 84 9.69 -18.11 -5.64
C VAL A 84 9.35 -16.80 -6.34
N LEU A 85 8.75 -15.87 -5.60
CA LEU A 85 8.46 -14.51 -6.06
C LEU A 85 9.33 -13.52 -5.29
N LEU A 86 10.28 -12.89 -5.99
CA LEU A 86 11.12 -11.83 -5.45
C LEU A 86 10.66 -10.48 -6.01
N TYR A 87 10.34 -9.55 -5.12
CA TYR A 87 10.06 -8.17 -5.47
C TYR A 87 11.09 -7.26 -4.78
N ILE A 88 11.78 -6.44 -5.58
CA ILE A 88 12.69 -5.41 -5.11
C ILE A 88 12.19 -4.09 -5.68
N GLY A 89 11.91 -3.14 -4.80
CA GLY A 89 11.44 -1.82 -5.18
C GLY A 89 11.57 -0.85 -4.01
N ALA A 90 11.38 0.43 -4.31
CA ALA A 90 11.42 1.49 -3.30
C ALA A 90 10.03 2.09 -3.09
N ASP A 91 9.74 2.44 -1.86
CA ASP A 91 8.45 3.00 -1.45
C ASP A 91 8.14 4.33 -2.14
N TYR A 92 9.13 5.19 -2.30
CA TYR A 92 8.99 6.48 -2.96
C TYR A 92 8.85 6.38 -4.50
N CYS A 93 9.20 5.25 -5.13
CA CYS A 93 9.31 5.10 -6.58
C CYS A 93 7.92 4.89 -7.24
N PRO A 94 7.50 5.73 -8.21
CA PRO A 94 6.17 5.64 -8.81
C PRO A 94 5.98 4.45 -9.76
N TYR A 95 7.02 4.05 -10.49
CA TYR A 95 6.96 2.82 -11.30
C TYR A 95 6.78 1.58 -10.41
N CYS A 96 7.45 1.58 -9.27
CA CYS A 96 7.35 0.55 -8.25
C CYS A 96 5.94 0.55 -7.66
N ALA A 97 5.37 1.73 -7.37
CA ALA A 97 3.99 1.89 -6.92
C ALA A 97 2.98 1.27 -7.90
N ALA A 98 3.17 1.44 -9.22
CA ALA A 98 2.35 0.77 -10.22
C ALA A 98 2.54 -0.77 -10.21
N GLN A 99 3.79 -1.25 -10.14
CA GLN A 99 4.09 -2.69 -10.12
C GLN A 99 3.44 -3.43 -8.93
N ARG A 100 3.31 -2.79 -7.77
CA ARG A 100 2.69 -3.40 -6.58
C ARG A 100 1.24 -3.83 -6.81
N TRP A 101 0.50 -3.18 -7.71
CA TRP A 101 -0.85 -3.62 -8.07
C TRP A 101 -0.83 -4.99 -8.74
N GLY A 102 0.06 -5.19 -9.71
CA GLY A 102 0.26 -6.49 -10.36
C GLY A 102 0.74 -7.56 -9.38
N LEU A 103 1.60 -7.19 -8.42
CA LEU A 103 2.04 -8.08 -7.36
C LEU A 103 0.89 -8.49 -6.45
N ALA A 104 0.09 -7.53 -5.97
CA ALA A 104 -1.06 -7.79 -5.12
C ALA A 104 -2.09 -8.69 -5.80
N LEU A 105 -2.42 -8.43 -7.07
CA LEU A 105 -3.30 -9.29 -7.86
C LEU A 105 -2.75 -10.72 -7.99
N THR A 106 -1.45 -10.86 -8.25
CA THR A 106 -0.79 -12.17 -8.32
C THR A 106 -0.88 -12.92 -6.99
N LEU A 107 -0.55 -12.27 -5.88
CA LEU A 107 -0.62 -12.88 -4.55
C LEU A 107 -2.06 -13.29 -4.21
N LEU A 108 -3.04 -12.43 -4.46
CA LEU A 108 -4.46 -12.75 -4.27
C LEU A 108 -4.96 -13.90 -5.16
N ARG A 109 -4.26 -14.21 -6.26
CA ARG A 109 -4.59 -15.36 -7.10
C ARG A 109 -4.16 -16.68 -6.47
N PHE A 110 -3.01 -16.67 -5.81
CA PHE A 110 -2.33 -17.88 -5.30
C PHE A 110 -2.43 -18.03 -3.79
N GLY A 111 -3.23 -17.21 -3.12
CA GLY A 111 -3.39 -17.31 -1.67
C GLY A 111 -4.11 -16.12 -1.08
N GLN A 112 -3.90 -15.92 0.21
CA GLN A 112 -4.50 -14.84 0.98
C GLN A 112 -3.45 -13.77 1.27
N LEU A 113 -3.69 -12.56 0.75
CA LEU A 113 -2.91 -11.37 1.05
C LEU A 113 -3.67 -10.51 2.07
N SER A 114 -3.03 -10.19 3.19
CA SER A 114 -3.61 -9.37 4.26
C SER A 114 -2.59 -8.37 4.80
N GLY A 115 -3.01 -7.44 5.67
CA GLY A 115 -2.13 -6.47 6.32
C GLY A 115 -1.63 -5.32 5.43
N VAL A 116 -1.98 -5.31 4.14
CA VAL A 116 -1.65 -4.20 3.23
C VAL A 116 -2.34 -2.90 3.65
N ARG A 117 -1.63 -1.78 3.48
CA ARG A 117 -2.11 -0.43 3.85
C ARG A 117 -2.01 0.50 2.65
N TYR A 118 -2.88 1.50 2.59
CA TYR A 118 -2.84 2.52 1.54
C TYR A 118 -1.55 3.32 1.60
N MET A 119 -1.03 3.64 0.44
CA MET A 119 0.24 4.34 0.27
C MET A 119 0.23 5.16 -1.03
N LEU A 120 1.08 6.18 -1.10
CA LEU A 120 1.41 6.90 -2.32
C LEU A 120 2.93 6.83 -2.56
N SER A 121 3.37 6.90 -3.81
CA SER A 121 4.76 7.22 -4.14
C SER A 121 5.10 8.65 -3.69
N SER A 122 6.38 9.05 -3.83
CA SER A 122 6.81 10.42 -3.55
C SER A 122 5.95 11.43 -4.30
N ALA A 123 5.72 12.59 -3.68
CA ALA A 123 5.08 13.74 -4.29
C ALA A 123 6.01 14.51 -5.24
N ASP A 124 7.33 14.29 -5.13
CA ASP A 124 8.36 15.06 -5.84
C ASP A 124 9.03 14.27 -6.99
N ASP A 125 8.48 13.10 -7.37
CA ASP A 125 8.99 12.28 -8.47
C ASP A 125 8.17 12.52 -9.76
N VAL A 126 8.64 11.99 -10.90
CA VAL A 126 8.07 12.21 -12.25
C VAL A 126 6.57 11.89 -12.36
N PHE A 127 6.08 10.96 -11.53
CA PHE A 127 4.66 10.67 -11.36
C PHE A 127 4.29 10.80 -9.88
N ALA A 128 4.12 12.05 -9.46
CA ALA A 128 3.78 12.42 -8.10
C ALA A 128 2.57 11.66 -7.56
N ASN A 129 2.62 11.27 -6.29
CA ASN A 129 1.47 10.74 -5.56
C ASN A 129 0.80 9.52 -6.24
N THR A 130 1.58 8.64 -6.88
CA THR A 130 1.04 7.44 -7.53
C THR A 130 0.42 6.52 -6.47
N ALA A 131 -0.89 6.29 -6.58
CA ALA A 131 -1.64 5.49 -5.61
C ALA A 131 -1.24 4.01 -5.61
N THR A 132 -1.00 3.47 -4.42
CA THR A 132 -0.50 2.10 -4.26
C THR A 132 -0.78 1.54 -2.86
N PHE A 133 -0.15 0.40 -2.56
CA PHE A 133 -0.15 -0.25 -1.26
C PHE A 133 1.29 -0.36 -0.75
N THR A 134 1.46 -0.35 0.57
CA THR A 134 2.71 -0.80 1.19
C THR A 134 2.60 -2.27 1.57
N PHE A 135 3.69 -3.02 1.35
CA PHE A 135 3.85 -4.41 1.76
C PHE A 135 4.62 -4.55 3.08
N GLN A 136 5.01 -3.45 3.73
CA GLN A 136 5.74 -3.47 5.00
C GLN A 136 5.05 -4.30 6.09
N PHE A 137 3.71 -4.31 6.09
CA PHE A 137 2.87 -5.03 7.05
C PHE A 137 2.11 -6.20 6.42
N ALA A 138 2.47 -6.57 5.19
CA ALA A 138 1.73 -7.58 4.46
C ALA A 138 2.05 -8.98 4.98
N HIS A 139 1.01 -9.80 5.09
CA HIS A 139 1.12 -11.23 5.31
C HIS A 139 0.54 -11.97 4.12
N PHE A 140 1.26 -12.98 3.65
CA PHE A 140 0.83 -13.84 2.55
C PHE A 140 0.83 -15.30 2.98
N ASN A 141 -0.29 -16.00 2.75
CA ASN A 141 -0.42 -17.42 2.98
C ASN A 141 -0.93 -18.12 1.70
N SER A 142 -0.25 -19.19 1.28
CA SER A 142 -0.52 -19.91 0.04
C SER A 142 -0.88 -21.37 0.34
N PRO A 143 -1.91 -21.96 -0.31
CA PRO A 143 -2.16 -23.40 -0.28
C PRO A 143 -1.32 -24.19 -1.31
N TYR A 144 -0.55 -23.50 -2.16
CA TYR A 144 0.43 -24.06 -3.11
C TYR A 144 1.83 -24.06 -2.50
#